data_AF-A0A944CY52-F1
#
_entry.id   AF-A0A944CY52-F1
#
_cell.length_a   1.000
_cell.length_b   1.000
_cell.length_c   1.000
_cell.angle_alpha   90.00
_cell.angle_beta   90.00
_cell.angle_gamma   90.00
#
_symmetry.space_group_name_H-M   'P 1'
#
loop_
_entity.id
_entity.type
_entity.pdbx_description
1 polymer ?
#
loop_
_entity_poly.entity_id
_entity_poly.type
_entity_poly.pdbx_seq_one_letter_code
_entity_poly.pdbx_strand_id
1 'polypeptide(L)'
;MNLIENTKQFVKEKLKGAEGGHDYLHIIRVYNNAMNIYEQEGGSGNKEVIELGALLHDIADSKFYNGDETIGPKVAKEFLLSQNIDNENIEHIIKIIENISFK
;
A
#
# COMPACT_ATOMS: atom_id res chain seq x y z
N MET A 1 6.96 16.74 5.84
CA MET A 1 5.89 15.72 5.89
C MET A 1 6.48 14.45 6.49
N ASN A 2 5.69 13.68 7.25
CA ASN A 2 6.13 12.39 7.76
C ASN A 2 5.89 11.29 6.70
N LEU A 3 6.46 10.10 6.91
CA LEU A 3 6.42 8.98 5.98
C LEU A 3 5.00 8.63 5.49
N ILE A 4 4.03 8.58 6.40
CA ILE A 4 2.65 8.23 6.09
C ILE A 4 1.98 9.28 5.19
N GLU A 5 2.19 10.57 5.48
CA GLU A 5 1.64 11.65 4.64
C GLU A 5 2.32 11.69 3.25
N ASN A 6 3.62 11.42 3.17
CA ASN A 6 4.31 11.25 1.88
C ASN A 6 3.70 10.10 1.07
N THR A 7 3.44 8.97 1.72
CA THR A 7 2.86 7.78 1.08
C THR A 7 1.44 8.06 0.60
N LYS A 8 0.59 8.69 1.42
CA LYS A 8 -0.75 9.11 1.02
C LYS A 8 -0.73 10.03 -0.20
N GLN A 9 0.17 11.02 -0.22
CA GLN A 9 0.31 11.93 -1.36
C GLN A 9 0.73 11.18 -2.63
N PHE A 10 1.72 10.31 -2.52
CA PHE A 10 2.18 9.46 -3.63
C PHE A 10 1.04 8.61 -4.20
N VAL A 11 0.28 7.93 -3.35
CA VAL A 11 -0.86 7.10 -3.75
C VAL A 11 -1.95 7.94 -4.41
N LYS A 12 -2.28 9.10 -3.83
CA LYS A 12 -3.27 10.02 -4.38
C LYS A 12 -2.90 10.51 -5.78
N GLU A 13 -1.63 10.79 -6.02
CA GLU A 13 -1.14 11.18 -7.34
C GLU A 13 -1.17 10.03 -8.35
N LYS A 14 -0.77 8.83 -7.93
CA LYS A 14 -0.77 7.63 -8.77
C LYS A 14 -2.16 7.17 -9.19
N LEU A 15 -3.13 7.26 -8.28
CA LEU A 15 -4.52 6.84 -8.52
C LEU A 15 -5.40 7.96 -9.09
N LYS A 16 -4.81 9.07 -9.56
CA LYS A 16 -5.56 10.18 -10.13
C LYS A 16 -6.25 9.73 -11.42
N GLY A 17 -7.59 9.66 -11.39
CA GLY A 17 -8.40 9.22 -12.51
C GLY A 17 -8.64 7.71 -12.57
N ALA A 18 -8.23 6.97 -11.54
CA ALA A 18 -8.65 5.57 -11.35
C ALA A 18 -10.18 5.49 -11.15
N GLU A 19 -10.77 4.35 -11.50
CA GLU A 19 -12.19 4.12 -11.25
C GLU A 19 -12.49 4.04 -9.74
N GLY A 20 -13.72 4.33 -9.33
CA GLY A 20 -14.08 4.48 -7.91
C GLY A 20 -13.85 3.24 -7.03
N GLY A 21 -13.71 2.05 -7.63
CA GLY A 21 -13.33 0.83 -6.92
C GLY A 21 -11.86 0.79 -6.47
N HIS A 22 -11.00 1.55 -7.16
CA HIS A 22 -9.54 1.56 -7.04
C HIS A 22 -9.01 2.99 -6.82
N ASP A 23 -9.87 3.90 -6.34
CA ASP A 23 -9.51 5.29 -6.14
C ASP A 23 -8.82 5.54 -4.79
N TYR A 24 -8.31 6.75 -4.61
CA TYR A 24 -7.69 7.15 -3.35
C TYR A 24 -8.64 7.00 -2.14
N LEU A 25 -9.96 7.14 -2.32
CA LEU A 25 -10.91 7.00 -1.22
C LEU A 25 -11.06 5.54 -0.80
N HIS A 26 -10.98 4.59 -1.73
CA HIS A 26 -10.89 3.16 -1.43
C HIS A 26 -9.68 2.87 -0.54
N ILE A 27 -8.50 3.31 -0.94
CA ILE A 27 -7.26 3.12 -0.17
C ILE A 27 -7.41 3.67 1.26
N ILE A 28 -7.93 4.88 1.41
CA ILE A 28 -8.06 5.51 2.73
C ILE A 28 -9.05 4.75 3.63
N ARG A 29 -10.13 4.17 3.07
CA ARG A 29 -11.02 3.30 3.85
C ARG A 29 -10.30 2.04 4.33
N VAL A 30 -9.52 1.39 3.47
CA VAL A 30 -8.72 0.21 3.83
C VAL A 30 -7.68 0.54 4.91
N TYR A 31 -6.95 1.64 4.74
CA TYR A 31 -5.98 2.13 5.73
C TYR A 31 -6.64 2.36 7.10
N ASN A 32 -7.77 3.08 7.15
CA ASN A 32 -8.47 3.34 8.40
C ASN A 32 -8.95 2.04 9.07
N ASN A 33 -9.46 1.08 8.27
CA ASN A 33 -9.86 -0.22 8.79
C ASN A 33 -8.67 -1.01 9.33
N ALA A 34 -7.54 -1.02 8.62
CA ALA A 34 -6.31 -1.67 9.09
C ALA A 34 -5.83 -1.08 10.41
N MET A 35 -5.90 0.24 10.59
CA MET A 35 -5.56 0.90 11.85
C MET A 35 -6.53 0.54 12.98
N ASN A 36 -7.84 0.50 12.70
CA ASN A 36 -8.83 0.08 13.69
C ASN A 36 -8.59 -1.38 14.14
N ILE A 37 -8.30 -2.28 13.20
CA ILE A 37 -8.01 -3.68 13.50
C ILE A 37 -6.72 -3.79 14.32
N TYR A 38 -5.65 -3.09 13.92
CA TYR A 38 -4.39 -3.07 14.67
C TYR A 38 -4.59 -2.68 16.13
N GLU A 39 -5.38 -1.63 16.41
CA GLU A 39 -5.68 -1.21 17.78
C GLU A 39 -6.57 -2.24 18.52
N GLN A 40 -7.54 -2.85 17.84
CA GLN A 40 -8.38 -3.91 18.43
C GLN A 40 -7.59 -5.18 18.78
N GLU A 41 -6.57 -5.50 17.99
CA GLU A 41 -5.63 -6.60 18.24
C GLU A 41 -4.50 -6.21 19.22
N GLY A 42 -4.69 -5.13 20.00
CA GLY A 42 -3.80 -4.70 21.07
C GLY A 42 -2.50 -4.05 20.60
N GLY A 43 -2.46 -3.56 19.36
CA GLY A 43 -1.26 -3.00 18.76
C GLY A 43 -0.19 -4.05 18.47
N SER A 44 -0.60 -5.28 18.18
CA SER A 44 0.31 -6.36 17.83
C SER A 44 0.73 -6.28 16.35
N GLY A 45 2.01 -6.54 16.09
CA GLY A 45 2.61 -6.48 14.76
C GLY A 45 3.39 -5.18 14.48
N ASN A 46 4.00 -5.12 13.30
CA ASN A 46 4.77 -3.94 12.88
C ASN A 46 3.83 -2.89 12.27
N LYS A 47 3.54 -1.83 13.02
CA LYS A 47 2.64 -0.75 12.62
C LYS A 47 3.02 -0.11 11.28
N GLU A 48 4.31 0.16 11.06
CA GLU A 48 4.79 0.79 9.83
C GLU A 48 4.51 -0.08 8.60
N VAL A 49 4.77 -1.40 8.71
CA VAL A 49 4.49 -2.36 7.64
C VAL A 49 2.98 -2.44 7.36
N ILE A 50 2.14 -2.41 8.39
CA ILE A 50 0.67 -2.45 8.24
C ILE A 50 0.17 -1.17 7.56
N GLU A 51 0.62 0.00 8.02
CA GLU A 51 0.24 1.30 7.46
C GLU A 51 0.62 1.40 5.99
N LEU A 52 1.88 1.09 5.66
CA LEU A 52 2.41 1.18 4.30
C LEU A 52 1.82 0.10 3.38
N GLY A 53 1.66 -1.13 3.88
CA GLY A 53 0.99 -2.20 3.16
C GLY A 53 -0.43 -1.82 2.78
N ALA A 54 -1.22 -1.30 3.71
CA ALA A 54 -2.59 -0.87 3.44
C ALA A 54 -2.67 0.30 2.44
N LEU A 55 -1.73 1.26 2.49
CA LEU A 55 -1.69 2.38 1.56
C LEU A 55 -1.27 1.97 0.14
N LEU A 56 -0.38 0.99 0.01
CA LEU A 56 0.23 0.60 -1.26
C LEU A 56 -0.38 -0.65 -1.90
N HIS A 57 -1.27 -1.37 -1.21
CA HIS A 57 -1.79 -2.67 -1.67
C HIS A 57 -2.38 -2.66 -3.09
N ASP A 58 -2.92 -1.52 -3.52
CA ASP A 58 -3.63 -1.37 -4.80
C ASP A 58 -2.98 -0.31 -5.72
N ILE A 59 -1.71 0.04 -5.48
CA ILE A 59 -1.02 1.17 -6.15
C ILE A 59 -0.88 0.99 -7.67
N ALA A 60 -0.97 -0.24 -8.15
CA ALA A 60 -1.00 -0.56 -9.57
C ALA A 60 -1.75 -1.88 -9.80
N ASP A 61 -3.08 -1.87 -9.64
CA ASP A 61 -3.90 -3.04 -9.95
C ASP A 61 -3.64 -3.48 -11.39
N SER A 62 -3.17 -4.74 -11.51
CA SER A 62 -2.90 -5.46 -12.75
C SER A 62 -3.99 -5.30 -13.82
N LYS A 63 -5.26 -5.10 -13.44
CA LYS A 63 -6.38 -4.86 -14.38
C LYS A 63 -6.16 -3.64 -15.28
N PHE A 64 -5.43 -2.62 -14.81
CA PHE A 64 -5.06 -1.44 -15.61
C PHE A 64 -3.74 -1.61 -16.37
N TYR A 65 -3.03 -2.71 -16.11
CA TYR A 65 -1.73 -3.04 -16.67
C TYR A 65 -1.73 -4.39 -17.40
N ASN A 66 -2.80 -4.72 -18.12
CA ASN A 66 -2.93 -5.95 -18.90
C ASN A 66 -2.70 -7.25 -18.11
N GLY A 67 -3.04 -7.25 -16.82
CA GLY A 67 -2.85 -8.39 -15.93
C GLY A 67 -1.42 -8.55 -15.39
N ASP A 68 -0.53 -7.57 -15.56
CA ASP A 68 0.82 -7.65 -15.02
C ASP A 68 0.85 -7.34 -13.50
N GLU A 69 0.77 -8.40 -12.70
CA GLU A 69 0.84 -8.35 -11.24
C GLU A 69 2.21 -7.88 -10.70
N THR A 70 3.26 -7.79 -11.53
CA THR A 70 4.60 -7.41 -11.07
C THR A 70 4.79 -5.89 -10.93
N ILE A 71 3.91 -5.10 -11.53
CA ILE A 71 4.04 -3.64 -11.56
C ILE A 71 3.78 -3.02 -10.19
N GLY A 72 2.76 -3.46 -9.47
CA GLY A 72 2.45 -3.00 -8.10
C GLY A 72 3.64 -3.17 -7.15
N PRO A 73 4.16 -4.39 -6.96
CA PRO A 73 5.36 -4.66 -6.19
C PRO A 73 6.55 -3.77 -6.57
N LYS A 74 6.81 -3.61 -7.88
CA LYS A 74 7.93 -2.80 -8.35
C LYS A 74 7.78 -1.31 -8.00
N VAL A 75 6.62 -0.73 -8.28
CA VAL A 75 6.32 0.68 -7.99
C VAL A 75 6.40 0.97 -6.49
N ALA A 76 5.84 0.08 -5.67
CA ALA A 76 5.92 0.19 -4.21
C ALA A 76 7.37 0.10 -3.72
N LYS A 77 8.17 -0.85 -4.24
CA LYS A 77 9.57 -1.02 -3.84
C LYS A 77 10.41 0.21 -4.15
N GLU A 78 10.28 0.76 -5.35
CA GLU A 78 11.00 1.97 -5.77
C GLU A 78 10.64 3.17 -4.88
N PHE A 79 9.34 3.34 -4.57
CA PHE A 79 8.89 4.39 -3.66
C PHE A 79 9.47 4.21 -2.25
N LEU A 80 9.36 3.01 -1.66
CA LEU A 80 9.82 2.76 -0.28
C LEU A 80 11.34 2.94 -0.12
N LEU A 81 12.13 2.52 -1.11
CA LEU A 81 13.57 2.78 -1.14
C LEU A 81 13.86 4.30 -1.13
N SER A 82 13.08 5.09 -1.87
CA SER A 82 13.22 6.56 -1.86
C SER A 82 12.88 7.21 -0.52
N GLN A 83 12.09 6.53 0.32
CA GLN A 83 11.74 6.99 1.66
C GLN A 83 12.73 6.51 2.74
N ASN A 84 13.80 5.78 2.36
CA ASN A 84 14.81 5.20 3.26
C ASN A 84 14.23 4.20 4.29
N ILE A 85 13.28 3.37 3.85
CA ILE A 85 12.74 2.28 4.68
C ILE A 85 13.71 1.10 4.71
N ASP A 86 13.79 0.43 5.87
CA ASP A 86 14.61 -0.76 6.04
C ASP A 86 14.20 -1.88 5.08
N ASN A 87 15.18 -2.54 4.47
CA ASN A 87 14.94 -3.58 3.46
C ASN A 87 14.03 -4.71 3.96
N GLU A 88 14.11 -5.08 5.24
CA GLU A 88 13.24 -6.09 5.84
C GLU A 88 11.76 -5.66 5.83
N ASN A 89 11.47 -4.41 6.19
CA ASN A 89 10.12 -3.86 6.13
C ASN A 89 9.64 -3.76 4.67
N ILE A 90 10.52 -3.35 3.75
CA ILE A 90 10.20 -3.32 2.31
C ILE A 90 9.79 -4.71 1.83
N GLU A 91 10.57 -5.74 2.14
CA GLU A 91 10.26 -7.11 1.74
C GLU A 91 8.92 -7.60 2.28
N HIS A 92 8.59 -7.27 3.53
CA HIS A 92 7.27 -7.59 4.10
C HIS A 92 6.14 -6.85 3.37
N ILE A 93 6.31 -5.57 3.08
CA ILE A 93 5.30 -4.78 2.36
C ILE A 93 5.09 -5.32 0.94
N ILE A 94 6.17 -5.68 0.24
CA ILE A 94 6.08 -6.27 -1.09
C ILE A 94 5.31 -7.61 -1.06
N LYS A 95 5.61 -8.47 -0.07
CA LYS A 95 4.86 -9.72 0.09
C LYS A 95 3.38 -9.50 0.36
N ILE A 96 3.01 -8.47 1.13
CA ILE A 96 1.60 -8.12 1.33
C ILE A 96 0.93 -7.80 -0.01
N ILE A 97 1.56 -6.94 -0.83
CA ILE A 97 1.03 -6.53 -2.14
C ILE A 97 0.87 -7.74 -3.08
N GLU A 98 1.85 -8.65 -3.12
CA GLU A 98 1.82 -9.84 -3.97
C GLU A 98 0.73 -10.87 -3.58
N ASN A 99 0.24 -10.83 -2.33
CA ASN A 99 -0.64 -11.87 -1.77
C ASN A 99 -2.01 -11.34 -1.32
N ILE A 100 -2.35 -10.08 -1.61
CA ILE A 100 -3.63 -9.48 -1.18
C ILE A 100 -4.81 -9.88 -2.09
N SER A 101 -4.53 -10.17 -3.36
CA SER A 101 -5.56 -10.47 -4.36
C SER A 101 -6.07 -11.90 -4.25
N PHE A 102 -7.37 -12.09 -4.45
CA PHE A 102 -7.99 -13.41 -4.58
C PHE A 102 -7.70 -14.00 -5.96
N LYS A 103 -7.30 -15.27 -6.03
CA LYS A 103 -6.94 -16.01 -7.25
C LYS A 103 -7.85 -17.22 -7.45
#